data_AF-A0AAW2ZCJ9-F1
#
_entry.id   AF-A0AAW2ZCJ9-F1
#
_cell.length_a   1.000
_cell.length_b   1.000
_cell.length_c   1.000
_cell.angle_alpha   90.00
_cell.angle_beta   90.00
_cell.angle_gamma   90.00
#
_symmetry.space_group_name_H-M   'P 1'
#
loop_
_entity.id
_entity.type
_entity.pdbx_description
1 polymer ?
#
loop_
_entity_poly.entity_id
_entity_poly.type
_entity_poly.pdbx_seq_one_letter_code
_entity_poly.pdbx_strand_id
1 'polypeptide(L)'
;MVYQILFIVLLLVFLWRVYSCIPNRIKPFKSTTRISIEKPINTLVVLGSGGHTTEMCTLVQSLIKEKRNSIPLYQFTFLIAQTDNKSADFATTKLSKDLGPLKIHYIPRSREVKQSLVSSIFTTLWAFLKTVRLTLFEVQPDLILVNGPGTCVPICVNAYIAKFFGKMIKIIYVESLARVRKLSTTGWIMRFMADRLIVQWKPLFSKHSPQVDYVGRLC
;
A
#
# COMPACT_ATOMS: atom_id res chain seq x y z
N MET A 1 23.32 36.89 -10.52
CA MET A 1 22.95 36.11 -11.72
C MET A 1 23.22 34.60 -11.57
N VAL A 2 24.46 34.14 -11.33
CA VAL A 2 24.79 32.70 -11.23
C VAL A 2 23.98 31.95 -10.15
N TYR A 3 23.91 32.48 -8.92
CA TYR A 3 23.14 31.85 -7.83
C TYR A 3 21.63 31.76 -8.12
N GLN A 4 21.08 32.75 -8.83
CA GLN A 4 19.66 32.77 -9.22
C GLN A 4 19.38 31.69 -10.26
N ILE A 5 20.26 31.54 -11.27
CA ILE A 5 20.15 30.48 -12.28
C ILE A 5 20.24 29.10 -11.61
N LEU A 6 21.22 28.91 -10.71
CA LEU A 6 21.36 27.64 -9.97
C LEU A 6 20.12 27.30 -9.15
N PHE A 7 19.57 28.28 -8.42
CA PHE A 7 18.36 28.09 -7.63
C PHE A 7 17.17 27.66 -8.50
N ILE A 8 16.95 28.33 -9.64
CA ILE A 8 15.87 27.99 -10.57
C ILE A 8 16.04 26.58 -11.12
N VAL A 9 17.26 26.19 -11.51
CA VAL A 9 17.54 24.83 -12.02
C VAL A 9 17.24 23.79 -10.94
N LEU A 10 17.71 23.99 -9.70
CA LEU A 10 17.45 23.08 -8.58
C LEU A 10 15.95 22.97 -8.27
N LEU A 11 15.22 24.09 -8.32
CA LEU A 11 13.78 24.10 -8.13
C LEU A 11 13.06 23.33 -9.25
N LEU A 12 13.44 23.51 -10.50
CA LEU A 12 12.85 22.78 -11.63
C LEU A 12 13.12 21.27 -11.54
N VAL A 13 14.35 20.88 -11.18
CA VAL A 13 14.70 19.46 -10.95
C VAL A 13 13.88 18.89 -9.79
N PHE A 14 13.72 19.65 -8.70
CA PHE A 14 12.91 19.25 -7.55
C PHE A 14 11.44 19.07 -7.95
N LEU A 15 10.83 20.04 -8.64
CA LEU A 15 9.44 19.99 -9.08
C LEU A 15 9.21 18.85 -10.09
N TRP A 16 10.13 18.67 -11.04
CA TRP A 16 10.11 17.53 -11.96
C TRP A 16 10.18 16.20 -11.21
N ARG A 17 11.03 16.12 -10.17
CA ARG A 17 11.14 14.92 -9.35
C ARG A 17 9.87 14.61 -8.59
N VAL A 18 9.26 15.61 -7.95
CA VAL A 18 7.96 15.48 -7.28
C VAL A 18 6.89 15.03 -8.27
N TYR A 19 6.80 15.67 -9.44
CA TYR A 19 5.85 15.32 -10.50
C TYR A 19 6.05 13.87 -10.99
N SER A 20 7.29 13.42 -11.17
CA SER A 20 7.61 12.06 -11.61
C SER A 20 7.16 10.96 -10.62
N CYS A 21 6.94 11.32 -9.34
CA CYS A 21 6.50 10.38 -8.31
C CYS A 21 4.97 10.21 -8.27
N ILE A 22 4.22 11.13 -8.89
CA ILE A 22 2.74 11.12 -8.93
C ILE A 22 2.24 9.85 -9.64
N PRO A 23 1.18 9.20 -9.14
CA PRO A 23 0.73 7.93 -9.68
C PRO A 23 0.18 8.10 -11.09
N ASN A 24 0.73 7.35 -12.04
CA ASN A 24 0.31 7.40 -13.44
C ASN A 24 -0.88 6.44 -13.66
N ARG A 25 -2.09 6.94 -13.40
CA ARG A 25 -3.36 6.15 -13.37
C ARG A 25 -3.92 5.79 -14.74
N ILE A 26 -3.44 6.41 -15.81
CA ILE A 26 -4.14 6.44 -17.11
C ILE A 26 -3.74 5.26 -18.02
N LYS A 27 -2.66 4.53 -17.71
CA LYS A 27 -2.29 3.39 -18.55
C LYS A 27 -3.23 2.21 -18.26
N PRO A 28 -4.05 1.75 -19.22
CA PRO A 28 -4.80 0.51 -19.07
C PRO A 28 -3.81 -0.63 -18.77
N PHE A 29 -4.31 -1.72 -18.18
CA PHE A 29 -3.54 -2.95 -18.02
C PHE A 29 -3.13 -3.43 -19.42
N LYS A 30 -2.01 -2.96 -19.95
CA LYS A 30 -1.27 -3.73 -20.93
C LYS A 30 -0.90 -4.96 -20.14
N SER A 31 -1.54 -6.09 -20.46
CA SER A 31 -1.04 -7.41 -20.11
C SER A 31 0.44 -7.34 -20.41
N THR A 32 1.24 -7.16 -19.36
CA THR A 32 2.64 -6.85 -19.55
C THR A 32 3.19 -8.10 -20.18
N THR A 33 3.57 -7.99 -21.45
CA THR A 33 4.37 -8.96 -22.20
C THR A 33 5.33 -9.55 -21.17
N ARG A 34 5.17 -10.84 -20.86
CA ARG A 34 5.83 -11.56 -19.75
C ARG A 34 7.17 -10.90 -19.46
N ILE A 35 7.21 -9.93 -18.53
CA ILE A 35 8.50 -9.40 -18.11
C ILE A 35 9.09 -10.61 -17.42
N SER A 36 10.21 -11.10 -17.95
CA SER A 36 11.08 -12.02 -17.25
C SER A 36 11.59 -11.27 -16.03
N ILE A 37 10.75 -11.10 -15.02
CA ILE A 37 11.17 -10.58 -13.73
C ILE A 37 11.95 -11.74 -13.11
N GLU A 38 13.26 -11.77 -13.38
CA GLU A 38 14.19 -12.76 -12.85
C GLU A 38 14.28 -12.66 -11.32
N LYS A 39 13.88 -11.52 -10.75
CA LYS A 39 13.89 -11.25 -9.30
C LYS A 39 12.48 -11.29 -8.70
N PRO A 40 12.29 -11.81 -7.48
CA PRO A 40 11.00 -11.71 -6.81
C PRO A 40 10.58 -10.26 -6.55
N ILE A 41 9.28 -9.97 -6.65
CA ILE A 41 8.68 -8.68 -6.29
C ILE A 41 8.52 -8.63 -4.77
N ASN A 42 9.24 -7.71 -4.12
CA ASN A 42 9.13 -7.49 -2.69
C ASN A 42 7.82 -6.76 -2.38
N THR A 43 6.85 -7.51 -1.85
CA THR A 43 5.49 -7.04 -1.58
C THR A 43 5.31 -6.81 -0.09
N LEU A 44 5.14 -5.55 0.31
CA LEU A 44 4.76 -5.15 1.65
C LEU A 44 3.23 -5.17 1.79
N VAL A 45 2.73 -6.04 2.67
CA VAL A 45 1.30 -6.20 2.95
C VAL A 45 1.01 -5.59 4.31
N VAL A 46 0.19 -4.53 4.33
CA VAL A 46 -0.24 -3.91 5.60
C VAL A 46 -1.51 -4.59 6.06
N LEU A 47 -1.47 -5.20 7.24
CA LEU A 47 -2.62 -5.84 7.85
C LEU A 47 -3.31 -4.88 8.83
N GLY A 48 -4.62 -4.71 8.65
CA GLY A 48 -5.46 -4.03 9.64
C GLY A 48 -5.80 -4.91 10.84
N SER A 49 -6.74 -4.44 11.65
CA SER A 49 -7.36 -5.22 12.71
C SER A 49 -8.66 -5.87 12.22
N GLY A 50 -8.94 -7.11 12.64
CA GLY A 50 -10.24 -7.76 12.43
C GLY A 50 -10.52 -8.13 10.97
N GLY A 51 -11.68 -7.74 10.44
CA GLY A 51 -12.12 -8.10 9.08
C GLY A 51 -11.14 -7.69 7.98
N HIS A 52 -10.42 -6.58 8.19
CA HIS A 52 -9.38 -6.14 7.25
C HIS A 52 -8.22 -7.13 7.14
N THR A 53 -7.83 -7.79 8.23
CA THR A 53 -6.80 -8.85 8.23
C THR A 53 -7.28 -10.02 7.38
N THR A 54 -8.53 -10.43 7.58
CA THR A 54 -9.13 -11.55 6.85
C THR A 54 -9.16 -11.27 5.35
N GLU A 55 -9.61 -10.09 4.94
CA GLU A 55 -9.60 -9.64 3.53
C GLU A 55 -8.19 -9.74 2.93
N MET A 56 -7.20 -9.15 3.60
CA MET A 56 -5.81 -9.12 3.10
C MET A 56 -5.17 -10.51 3.05
N CYS A 57 -5.36 -11.35 4.07
CA CYS A 57 -4.85 -12.71 4.05
C CYS A 57 -5.52 -13.57 2.98
N THR A 58 -6.84 -13.44 2.74
CA THR A 58 -7.53 -14.14 1.66
C THR A 58 -7.03 -13.68 0.29
N LEU A 59 -6.79 -12.38 0.11
CA LEU A 59 -6.22 -11.83 -1.11
C LEU A 59 -4.81 -12.38 -1.37
N VAL A 60 -3.92 -12.33 -0.36
CA VAL A 60 -2.56 -12.88 -0.47
C VAL A 60 -2.60 -14.38 -0.77
N GLN A 61 -3.49 -15.15 -0.12
CA GLN A 61 -3.64 -16.57 -0.41
C GLN A 61 -4.07 -16.83 -1.85
N SER A 62 -4.96 -16.00 -2.40
CA SER A 62 -5.37 -16.10 -3.80
C SER A 62 -4.22 -15.80 -4.76
N LEU A 63 -3.39 -14.78 -4.46
CA LEU A 63 -2.18 -14.47 -5.22
C LEU A 63 -1.15 -15.61 -5.17
N ILE A 64 -1.01 -16.30 -4.04
CA ILE A 64 -0.11 -17.46 -3.92
C ILE A 64 -0.62 -18.65 -4.75
N LYS A 65 -1.94 -18.88 -4.78
CA LYS A 65 -2.52 -19.95 -5.60
C LYS A 65 -2.34 -19.66 -7.09
N GLU A 66 -2.53 -18.41 -7.51
CA GLU A 66 -2.31 -17.97 -8.89
C GLU A 66 -0.83 -18.13 -9.29
N LYS A 67 0.10 -17.82 -8.37
CA LYS A 67 1.56 -18.01 -8.50
C LYS A 67 1.98 -19.45 -8.82
N ARG A 68 1.22 -20.49 -8.40
CA ARG A 68 1.55 -21.89 -8.79
C ARG A 68 1.49 -22.11 -10.30
N ASN A 69 0.80 -21.25 -11.05
CA ASN A 69 0.57 -21.39 -12.48
C ASN A 69 1.28 -20.33 -13.33
N SER A 70 1.96 -19.32 -12.74
CA SER A 70 2.60 -18.23 -13.49
C SER A 70 3.71 -17.49 -12.70
N ILE A 71 4.83 -17.20 -13.38
CA ILE A 71 5.92 -16.30 -12.95
C ILE A 71 5.42 -14.84 -13.11
N PRO A 72 5.53 -13.90 -12.15
CA PRO A 72 6.66 -13.64 -11.24
C PRO A 72 6.55 -14.20 -9.81
N LEU A 73 7.71 -14.36 -9.15
CA LEU A 73 7.80 -14.76 -7.74
C LEU A 73 7.47 -13.56 -6.83
N TYR A 74 6.42 -13.63 -6.02
CA TYR A 74 6.21 -12.64 -4.95
C TYR A 74 6.93 -13.06 -3.67
N GLN A 75 7.60 -12.10 -3.01
CA GLN A 75 8.10 -12.22 -1.64
C GLN A 75 7.28 -11.30 -0.73
N PHE A 76 6.54 -11.88 0.22
CA PHE A 76 5.66 -11.12 1.10
C PHE A 76 6.33 -10.76 2.42
N THR A 77 6.27 -9.48 2.77
CA THR A 77 6.59 -8.97 4.11
C THR A 77 5.32 -8.35 4.69
N PHE A 78 4.99 -8.70 5.92
CA PHE A 78 3.76 -8.25 6.57
C PHE A 78 4.07 -7.16 7.58
N LEU A 79 3.19 -6.18 7.64
CA LEU A 79 3.30 -5.05 8.53
C LEU A 79 2.02 -4.92 9.34
N ILE A 80 2.17 -4.95 10.66
CA ILE A 80 1.06 -5.10 11.61
C ILE A 80 1.20 -4.03 12.70
N ALA A 81 0.07 -3.49 13.19
CA ALA A 81 0.11 -2.60 14.34
C ALA A 81 0.53 -3.37 15.60
N GLN A 82 1.37 -2.77 16.44
CA GLN A 82 1.90 -3.36 17.69
C GLN A 82 0.81 -3.87 18.64
N THR A 83 -0.38 -3.25 18.60
CA THR A 83 -1.52 -3.62 19.45
C THR A 83 -2.35 -4.78 18.90
N ASP A 84 -2.10 -5.22 17.66
CA ASP A 84 -2.94 -6.18 16.93
C ASP A 84 -2.30 -7.58 16.87
N ASN A 85 -1.85 -8.12 18.02
CA ASN A 85 -1.24 -9.47 18.08
C ASN A 85 -2.13 -10.57 17.48
N LYS A 86 -3.45 -10.48 17.67
CA LYS A 86 -4.42 -11.41 17.09
C LYS A 86 -4.36 -11.45 15.56
N SER A 87 -4.06 -10.33 14.91
CA SER A 87 -3.89 -10.27 13.45
C SER A 87 -2.63 -11.00 13.00
N ALA A 88 -1.55 -10.92 13.79
CA ALA A 88 -0.29 -11.62 13.53
C ALA A 88 -0.47 -13.14 13.63
N ASP A 89 -1.13 -13.61 14.69
CA ASP A 89 -1.43 -15.03 14.89
C ASP A 89 -2.30 -15.56 13.76
N PHE A 90 -3.39 -14.85 13.43
CA PHE A 90 -4.28 -15.23 12.35
C PHE A 90 -3.57 -15.31 10.99
N ALA A 91 -2.76 -14.31 10.65
CA ALA A 91 -1.99 -14.31 9.42
C ALA A 91 -1.01 -15.49 9.37
N THR A 92 -0.32 -15.76 10.49
CA THR A 92 0.61 -16.88 10.63
C THR A 92 -0.11 -18.21 10.44
N THR A 93 -1.20 -18.48 11.15
CA THR A 93 -1.97 -19.73 11.00
C THR A 93 -2.49 -19.93 9.58
N LYS A 94 -2.94 -18.86 8.91
CA LYS A 94 -3.56 -18.95 7.58
C LYS A 94 -2.54 -19.06 6.45
N LEU A 95 -1.41 -18.34 6.53
CA LEU A 95 -0.47 -18.20 5.42
C LEU A 95 0.83 -19.00 5.58
N SER A 96 1.20 -19.40 6.80
CA SER A 96 2.46 -20.13 7.03
C SER A 96 2.52 -21.48 6.32
N LYS A 97 1.37 -22.14 6.12
CA LYS A 97 1.29 -23.39 5.35
C LYS A 97 1.75 -23.22 3.91
N ASP A 98 1.51 -22.04 3.33
CA ASP A 98 1.81 -21.74 1.93
C ASP A 98 3.14 -20.99 1.74
N LEU A 99 3.53 -20.15 2.71
CA LEU A 99 4.71 -19.27 2.63
C LEU A 99 5.89 -19.66 3.54
N GLY A 100 5.70 -20.61 4.46
CA GLY A 100 6.64 -20.85 5.55
C GLY A 100 6.61 -19.75 6.63
N PRO A 101 7.68 -19.57 7.42
CA PRO A 101 7.75 -18.54 8.45
C PRO A 101 7.53 -17.14 7.86
N LEU A 102 6.56 -16.40 8.40
CA LEU A 102 6.21 -15.07 7.89
C LEU A 102 7.21 -14.01 8.39
N LYS A 103 7.67 -13.14 7.48
CA LYS A 103 8.44 -11.95 7.84
C LYS A 103 7.49 -10.83 8.28
N ILE A 104 7.33 -10.64 9.60
CA ILE A 104 6.42 -9.67 10.19
C ILE A 104 7.22 -8.51 10.82
N HIS A 105 6.84 -7.28 10.51
CA HIS A 105 7.31 -6.07 11.19
C HIS A 105 6.17 -5.38 11.92
N TYR A 106 6.42 -4.95 13.16
CA TYR A 106 5.45 -4.25 13.97
C TYR A 106 5.66 -2.73 13.93
N ILE A 107 4.56 -2.00 13.83
CA ILE A 107 4.58 -0.53 13.82
C ILE A 107 3.60 0.02 14.86
N PRO A 108 3.83 1.22 15.41
CA PRO A 108 2.83 1.86 16.24
C PRO A 108 1.57 2.16 15.42
N ARG A 109 0.41 2.07 16.06
CA ARG A 109 -0.87 2.35 15.42
C ARG A 109 -1.02 3.86 15.17
N SER A 110 -1.49 4.25 13.99
CA SER A 110 -1.64 5.69 13.67
C SER A 110 -2.83 6.32 14.40
N ARG A 111 -3.88 5.54 14.69
CA ARG A 111 -5.04 6.01 15.47
C ARG A 111 -5.66 4.86 16.26
N GLU A 112 -5.86 5.07 17.56
CA GLU A 112 -6.58 4.14 18.41
C GLU A 112 -8.10 4.31 18.30
N VAL A 113 -8.83 3.25 18.64
CA VAL A 113 -10.30 3.27 18.67
C VAL A 113 -10.76 4.27 19.73
N LYS A 114 -11.68 5.19 19.36
CA LYS A 114 -12.17 6.34 20.18
C LYS A 114 -11.18 7.50 20.38
N GLN A 115 -10.02 7.50 19.72
CA GLN A 115 -9.11 8.64 19.78
C GLN A 115 -9.66 9.86 19.00
N SER A 116 -9.48 11.07 19.56
CA SER A 116 -9.87 12.33 18.90
C SER A 116 -9.04 12.59 17.64
N LEU A 117 -9.60 13.33 16.67
CA LEU A 117 -8.88 13.65 15.42
C LEU A 117 -7.57 14.41 15.67
N VAL A 118 -7.55 15.33 16.64
CA VAL A 118 -6.33 16.12 16.95
C VAL A 118 -5.23 15.24 17.54
N SER A 119 -5.54 14.43 18.56
CA SER A 119 -4.55 13.52 19.14
C SER A 119 -4.08 12.47 18.13
N SER A 120 -4.95 12.10 17.18
CA SER A 120 -4.59 11.17 16.10
C SER A 120 -3.52 11.71 15.15
N ILE A 121 -3.39 13.03 15.01
CA ILE A 121 -2.33 13.64 14.19
C ILE A 121 -0.95 13.31 14.78
N PHE A 122 -0.80 13.46 16.11
CA PHE A 122 0.47 13.18 16.78
C PHE A 122 0.85 11.71 16.73
N THR A 123 -0.09 10.80 16.97
CA THR A 123 0.16 9.35 16.86
C THR A 123 0.42 8.92 15.42
N THR A 124 -0.23 9.56 14.45
CA THR A 124 0.04 9.36 13.01
C THR A 124 1.44 9.83 12.65
N LEU A 125 1.90 10.99 13.14
CA LEU A 125 3.24 11.51 12.90
C LEU A 125 4.32 10.63 13.55
N TRP A 126 4.09 10.15 14.77
CA TRP A 126 4.97 9.19 15.42
C TRP A 126 5.09 7.89 14.61
N ALA A 127 3.96 7.36 14.14
CA ALA A 127 3.95 6.17 13.30
C ALA A 127 4.65 6.40 11.96
N PHE A 128 4.45 7.57 11.35
CA PHE A 128 5.16 7.99 10.15
C PHE A 128 6.68 7.94 10.35
N LEU A 129 7.22 8.63 11.36
CA LEU A 129 8.67 8.68 11.61
C LEU A 129 9.29 7.30 11.83
N LYS A 130 8.60 6.42 12.58
CA LYS A 130 9.06 5.04 12.81
C LYS A 130 9.02 4.20 11.55
N THR A 131 8.05 4.42 10.67
CA THR A 131 7.89 3.66 9.43
C THR A 131 8.81 4.15 8.30
N VAL A 132 9.32 5.39 8.35
CA VAL A 132 10.26 5.91 7.33
C VAL A 132 11.49 5.02 7.21
N ARG A 133 12.16 4.73 8.34
CA ARG A 133 13.36 3.89 8.37
C ARG A 133 13.07 2.49 7.82
N LEU A 134 11.96 1.91 8.28
CA LEU A 134 11.52 0.58 7.88
C LEU A 134 11.31 0.50 6.35
N THR A 135 10.58 1.46 5.76
CA THR A 135 10.28 1.47 4.33
C THR A 135 11.53 1.76 3.47
N LEU A 136 12.38 2.70 3.88
CA LEU A 136 13.53 3.15 3.08
C LEU A 136 14.72 2.19 3.10
N PHE A 137 15.00 1.56 4.25
CA PHE A 137 16.26 0.85 4.48
C PHE A 137 16.09 -0.63 4.78
N GLU A 138 15.00 -1.04 5.45
CA GLU A 138 14.87 -2.42 5.95
C GLU A 138 14.03 -3.30 5.01
N VAL A 139 12.84 -2.84 4.61
CA VAL A 139 11.92 -3.62 3.77
C VAL A 139 12.15 -3.36 2.29
N GLN A 140 12.37 -2.09 1.90
CA GLN A 140 12.57 -1.66 0.52
C GLN A 140 11.58 -2.30 -0.48
N PRO A 141 10.26 -2.06 -0.30
CA PRO A 141 9.25 -2.75 -1.09
C PRO A 141 9.19 -2.24 -2.54
N ASP A 142 8.94 -3.14 -3.47
CA ASP A 142 8.60 -2.82 -4.86
C ASP A 142 7.09 -2.59 -5.01
N LEU A 143 6.29 -3.26 -4.18
CA LEU A 143 4.84 -3.18 -4.14
C LEU A 143 4.35 -3.04 -2.70
N ILE A 144 3.43 -2.11 -2.45
CA ILE A 144 2.73 -1.96 -1.18
C ILE A 144 1.26 -2.25 -1.44
N LEU A 145 0.75 -3.29 -0.77
CA LEU A 145 -0.64 -3.69 -0.78
C LEU A 145 -1.29 -3.31 0.55
N VAL A 146 -2.34 -2.50 0.47
CA VAL A 146 -3.01 -1.92 1.64
C VAL A 146 -4.53 -2.02 1.53
N ASN A 147 -5.21 -2.17 2.67
CA ASN A 147 -6.65 -1.95 2.78
C ASN A 147 -6.98 -0.91 3.87
N GLY A 148 -8.25 -0.85 4.28
CA GLY A 148 -8.94 0.25 4.98
C GLY A 148 -8.45 0.87 6.30
N PRO A 149 -7.52 0.36 7.14
CA PRO A 149 -7.13 1.10 8.35
C PRO A 149 -6.37 2.41 8.05
N GLY A 150 -6.58 3.43 8.89
CA GLY A 150 -5.87 4.72 8.78
C GLY A 150 -4.34 4.59 8.84
N THR A 151 -3.83 3.51 9.41
CA THR A 151 -2.40 3.16 9.47
C THR A 151 -1.74 3.00 8.09
N CYS A 152 -2.51 2.73 7.03
CA CYS A 152 -1.94 2.62 5.69
C CYS A 152 -1.49 3.97 5.10
N VAL A 153 -2.07 5.09 5.55
CA VAL A 153 -1.79 6.41 4.95
C VAL A 153 -0.33 6.82 5.20
N PRO A 154 0.21 6.81 6.44
CA PRO A 154 1.62 7.12 6.68
C PRO A 154 2.60 6.27 5.89
N ILE A 155 2.31 4.97 5.76
CA ILE A 155 3.15 4.02 5.00
C ILE A 155 3.17 4.40 3.53
N CYS A 156 2.00 4.77 2.98
CA CYS A 156 1.92 5.24 1.61
C CYS A 156 2.63 6.58 1.41
N VAL A 157 2.60 7.51 2.38
CA VAL A 157 3.38 8.75 2.32
C VAL A 157 4.89 8.44 2.32
N ASN A 158 5.36 7.50 3.14
CA ASN A 158 6.77 7.07 3.13
C ASN A 158 7.19 6.49 1.78
N ALA A 159 6.29 5.81 1.09
CA ALA A 159 6.55 5.34 -0.26
C ALA A 159 6.81 6.50 -1.23
N TYR A 160 6.12 7.63 -1.10
CA TYR A 160 6.42 8.83 -1.91
C TYR A 160 7.78 9.42 -1.59
N ILE A 161 8.19 9.41 -0.32
CA ILE A 161 9.55 9.81 0.07
C ILE A 161 10.58 8.87 -0.58
N ALA A 162 10.34 7.56 -0.51
CA ALA A 162 11.21 6.58 -1.16
C ALA A 162 11.26 6.76 -2.68
N LYS A 163 10.12 7.04 -3.32
CA LYS A 163 10.02 7.37 -4.75
C LYS A 163 10.86 8.60 -5.08
N PHE A 164 10.76 9.65 -4.26
CA PHE A 164 11.55 10.87 -4.43
C PHE A 164 13.06 10.55 -4.44
N PHE A 165 13.52 9.63 -3.58
CA PHE A 165 14.93 9.19 -3.53
C PHE A 165 15.34 8.10 -4.54
N GLY A 166 14.50 7.72 -5.50
CA GLY A 166 14.91 6.79 -6.57
C GLY A 166 14.18 5.46 -6.58
N LYS A 167 13.41 5.11 -5.53
CA LYS A 167 12.78 3.80 -5.42
C LYS A 167 11.56 3.69 -6.34
N MET A 168 11.43 2.58 -7.05
CA MET A 168 10.26 2.32 -7.90
C MET A 168 9.23 1.51 -7.11
N ILE A 169 8.36 2.20 -6.39
CA ILE A 169 7.34 1.56 -5.55
C ILE A 169 5.96 1.68 -6.22
N LYS A 170 5.19 0.60 -6.25
CA LYS A 170 3.77 0.63 -6.63
C LYS A 170 2.90 0.51 -5.41
N ILE A 171 1.83 1.31 -5.36
CA ILE A 171 0.86 1.29 -4.26
C ILE A 171 -0.47 0.81 -4.79
N ILE A 172 -0.95 -0.34 -4.31
CA ILE A 172 -2.28 -0.86 -4.62
C ILE A 172 -3.12 -0.78 -3.36
N TYR A 173 -4.21 -0.02 -3.44
CA TYR A 173 -5.21 0.06 -2.38
C TYR A 173 -6.43 -0.77 -2.74
N VAL A 174 -6.82 -1.68 -1.87
CA VAL A 174 -8.05 -2.46 -2.00
C VAL A 174 -9.06 -1.94 -0.99
N GLU A 175 -10.16 -1.38 -1.49
CA GLU A 175 -11.26 -0.94 -0.63
C GLU A 175 -11.95 -2.17 0.00
N SER A 176 -12.33 -2.03 1.26
CA SER A 176 -12.92 -3.13 2.04
C SER A 176 -14.27 -3.58 1.48
N LEU A 177 -14.55 -4.88 1.63
CA LEU A 177 -15.84 -5.49 1.28
C LEU A 177 -17.01 -4.79 1.96
N ALA A 178 -16.80 -4.28 3.18
CA ALA A 178 -17.84 -3.58 3.93
C ALA A 178 -18.29 -2.26 3.28
N ARG A 179 -17.53 -1.70 2.34
CA ARG A 179 -17.82 -0.41 1.69
C ARG A 179 -18.56 -0.61 0.37
N VAL A 180 -19.89 -0.71 0.44
CA VAL A 180 -20.73 -0.97 -0.74
C VAL A 180 -21.07 0.30 -1.53
N ARG A 181 -21.40 1.40 -0.84
CA ARG A 181 -22.01 2.61 -1.45
C ARG A 181 -21.09 3.83 -1.54
N LYS A 182 -20.15 3.96 -0.60
CA LYS A 182 -19.23 5.11 -0.50
C LYS A 182 -17.85 4.61 -0.11
N LEU A 183 -16.80 5.19 -0.70
CA LEU A 183 -15.42 4.94 -0.28
C LEU A 183 -15.25 5.23 1.21
N SER A 184 -14.32 4.54 1.85
CA SER A 184 -13.88 4.89 3.20
C SER A 184 -13.14 6.23 3.17
N THR A 185 -12.93 6.87 4.32
CA THR A 185 -12.10 8.09 4.40
C THR A 185 -10.70 7.80 3.88
N THR A 186 -10.15 6.65 4.26
CA THR A 186 -8.87 6.14 3.74
C THR A 186 -8.92 5.95 2.22
N GLY A 187 -9.92 5.25 1.68
CA GLY A 187 -10.07 5.07 0.23
C GLY A 187 -10.24 6.39 -0.52
N TRP A 188 -10.91 7.37 0.09
CA TRP A 188 -11.02 8.71 -0.47
C TRP A 188 -9.66 9.41 -0.55
N ILE A 189 -8.77 9.27 0.44
CA ILE A 189 -7.40 9.79 0.40
C ILE A 189 -6.56 9.01 -0.64
N MET A 190 -6.69 7.68 -0.64
CA MET A 190 -5.92 6.80 -1.52
C MET A 190 -6.29 6.98 -3.00
N ARG A 191 -7.42 7.62 -3.33
CA ARG A 191 -7.72 8.05 -4.71
C ARG A 191 -6.70 9.03 -5.28
N PHE A 192 -5.88 9.67 -4.44
CA PHE A 192 -4.82 10.57 -4.88
C PHE A 192 -3.45 9.92 -4.80
N MET A 193 -3.25 9.00 -3.85
CA MET A 193 -1.95 8.40 -3.53
C MET A 193 -1.70 7.00 -4.12
N ALA A 194 -2.72 6.18 -4.33
CA ALA A 194 -2.50 4.82 -4.85
C ALA A 194 -2.20 4.84 -6.35
N ASP A 195 -1.27 4.00 -6.82
CA ASP A 195 -1.12 3.74 -8.25
C ASP A 195 -2.38 3.07 -8.81
N ARG A 196 -3.03 2.19 -8.03
CA ARG A 196 -4.33 1.57 -8.35
C ARG A 196 -5.23 1.53 -7.12
N LEU A 197 -6.49 1.92 -7.30
CA LEU A 197 -7.52 1.84 -6.26
C LEU A 197 -8.57 0.84 -6.73
N ILE A 198 -8.61 -0.32 -6.08
CA ILE A 198 -9.49 -1.42 -6.43
C ILE A 198 -10.76 -1.35 -5.56
N VAL A 199 -11.91 -1.42 -6.21
CA VAL A 199 -13.23 -1.50 -5.57
C VAL A 199 -13.93 -2.81 -5.91
N GLN A 200 -14.68 -3.33 -4.95
CA GLN A 200 -15.33 -4.65 -5.08
C GLN A 200 -16.82 -4.55 -5.46
N TRP A 201 -17.37 -3.34 -5.53
CA TRP A 201 -18.78 -3.08 -5.77
C TRP A 201 -19.00 -2.17 -6.99
N LYS A 202 -19.89 -2.57 -7.90
CA LYS A 202 -20.23 -1.80 -9.11
C LYS A 202 -20.66 -0.35 -8.80
N PRO A 203 -21.48 -0.06 -7.76
CA PRO A 203 -21.85 1.33 -7.45
C PRO A 203 -20.66 2.26 -7.15
N LEU A 204 -19.61 1.75 -6.50
CA LEU A 204 -18.39 2.54 -6.26
C LEU A 204 -17.64 2.84 -7.55
N PHE A 205 -17.56 1.84 -8.44
CA PHE A 205 -16.93 2.00 -9.74
C PHE A 205 -17.66 3.02 -10.59
N SER A 206 -18.99 2.91 -10.73
CA SER A 206 -19.80 3.86 -11.48
C SER A 206 -19.64 5.30 -10.98
N LYS A 207 -19.43 5.50 -9.68
CA LYS A 207 -19.30 6.82 -9.07
C LYS A 207 -17.89 7.42 -9.16
N HIS A 208 -16.86 6.59 -9.25
CA HIS A 208 -15.47 7.03 -9.10
C HIS A 208 -14.56 6.65 -10.28
N SER A 209 -15.09 6.00 -11.31
CA SER A 209 -14.39 5.80 -12.59
C SER A 209 -14.01 7.16 -13.20
N PRO A 210 -12.81 7.31 -13.80
CA PRO A 210 -11.79 6.28 -14.06
C PRO A 210 -10.73 6.15 -12.95
N GLN A 211 -10.93 6.75 -11.77
CA GLN A 211 -9.92 6.75 -10.70
C GLN A 211 -9.80 5.42 -9.95
N VAL A 212 -10.76 4.50 -10.18
CA VAL A 212 -10.87 3.22 -9.49
C VAL A 212 -11.09 2.08 -10.48
N ASP A 213 -10.56 0.91 -10.15
CA ASP A 213 -10.74 -0.32 -10.91
C ASP A 213 -11.77 -1.22 -10.25
N TYR A 214 -12.67 -1.80 -11.03
CA TYR A 214 -13.61 -2.82 -10.55
C TYR A 214 -13.13 -4.22 -10.91
N VAL A 215 -12.98 -5.08 -9.91
CA VAL A 215 -12.53 -6.46 -10.10
C VAL A 215 -13.49 -7.50 -9.53
N GLY A 216 -14.65 -7.06 -9.01
CA GLY A 216 -15.56 -7.94 -8.28
C GLY A 216 -15.08 -8.27 -6.87
N ARG A 217 -15.58 -9.37 -6.30
CA ARG A 217 -15.23 -9.80 -4.94
C ARG A 217 -13.89 -10.53 -4.96
N LEU A 218 -12.93 -10.01 -4.19
CA LEU A 218 -11.59 -10.58 -4.05
C LEU A 218 -11.46 -11.47 -2.81
N CYS A 219 -12.39 -11.35 -1.87
CA CYS A 219 -12.40 -12.04 -0.59
C CYS A 219 -13.80 -12.50 -0.19
#